data_AF-A0A2K4IQF7-F1
#
_entry.id   AF-A0A2K4IQF7-F1
#
_cell.length_a   1.000
_cell.length_b   1.000
_cell.length_c   1.000
_cell.angle_alpha   90.00
_cell.angle_beta   90.00
_cell.angle_gamma   90.00
#
_symmetry.space_group_name_H-M   'P 1'
#
loop_
_entity.id
_entity.type
_entity.pdbx_description
1 polymer ?
#
loop_
_entity_poly.entity_id
_entity_poly.type
_entity_poly.pdbx_seq_one_letter_code
_entity_poly.pdbx_strand_id
1 'polypeptide(L)'
;MSDQPGVMINHIKAGSYMDEQVDQFDAFAISWNGQEAIHLTFGRTSINVKNSKFVPVPDGMERQSGEVEIFRLDVGAVSMPLDTAKHLSETLIRMIAQAEARRVAGEQ
;
A
#
# COMPACT_ATOMS: atom_id res chain seq x y z
N MET A 1 25.50 -25.11 -27.52
CA MET A 1 25.23 -24.99 -26.07
C MET A 1 23.76 -25.31 -25.89
N SER A 2 23.45 -26.35 -25.14
CA SER A 2 22.08 -26.79 -24.88
C SER A 2 21.38 -25.75 -24.01
N ASP A 3 20.31 -25.14 -24.52
CA ASP A 3 19.34 -24.36 -23.74
C ASP A 3 18.72 -25.30 -22.70
N GLN A 4 19.34 -25.39 -21.51
CA GLN A 4 18.69 -26.01 -20.37
C GLN A 4 17.57 -25.06 -19.93
N PRO A 5 16.29 -25.50 -19.97
CA PRO A 5 15.20 -24.66 -19.55
C PRO A 5 15.36 -24.36 -18.06
N GLY A 6 15.47 -23.07 -17.73
CA GLY A 6 15.56 -22.63 -16.34
C GLY A 6 14.38 -23.12 -15.49
N VAL A 7 14.60 -23.28 -14.19
CA VAL A 7 13.58 -23.77 -13.26
C VAL A 7 12.74 -22.60 -12.75
N MET A 8 11.41 -22.73 -12.82
CA MET A 8 10.46 -21.76 -12.28
C MET A 8 9.94 -22.22 -10.91
N ILE A 9 9.99 -21.35 -9.92
CA ILE A 9 9.39 -21.57 -8.60
C ILE A 9 8.25 -20.57 -8.40
N ASN A 10 7.04 -21.07 -8.14
CA ASN A 10 5.88 -20.25 -7.83
C ASN A 10 5.83 -19.96 -6.33
N HIS A 11 5.59 -18.71 -5.97
CA HIS A 11 5.42 -18.27 -4.59
C HIS A 11 3.95 -18.14 -4.27
N ILE A 12 3.54 -18.62 -3.09
CA ILE A 12 2.20 -18.41 -2.56
C ILE A 12 2.33 -17.43 -1.41
N LYS A 13 1.61 -16.30 -1.48
CA LYS A 13 1.56 -15.35 -0.38
C LYS A 13 0.97 -16.04 0.85
N ALA A 14 1.67 -15.99 1.97
CA ALA A 14 1.14 -16.52 3.22
C ALA A 14 -0.17 -15.78 3.57
N GLY A 15 -1.25 -16.53 3.82
CA GLY A 15 -2.57 -15.94 4.14
C GLY A 15 -2.58 -15.14 5.44
N SER A 16 -1.59 -15.35 6.31
CA SER A 16 -1.36 -14.61 7.55
C SER A 16 -0.42 -13.41 7.39
N TYR A 17 0.05 -13.11 6.17
CA TYR A 17 0.86 -11.92 5.94
C TYR A 17 -0.01 -10.68 6.13
N MET A 18 0.22 -9.97 7.24
CA MET A 18 -0.26 -8.62 7.46
C MET A 18 0.89 -7.65 7.17
N ASP A 19 0.57 -6.60 6.40
CA ASP A 19 1.49 -5.49 6.22
C ASP A 19 1.35 -4.57 7.43
N GLU A 20 2.39 -4.48 8.25
CA GLU A 20 2.38 -3.74 9.52
C GLU A 20 2.93 -2.31 9.36
N GLN A 21 3.38 -1.94 8.14
CA GLN A 21 4.03 -0.67 7.87
C GLN A 21 3.24 0.14 6.85
N VAL A 22 3.10 1.43 7.12
CA VAL A 22 2.38 2.37 6.27
C VAL A 22 3.34 3.47 5.80
N ASP A 23 3.50 3.60 4.49
CA ASP A 23 4.26 4.68 3.87
C ASP A 23 3.39 5.67 3.07
N GLN A 24 2.13 5.32 2.79
CA GLN A 24 1.18 6.16 2.06
C GLN A 24 -0.21 6.15 2.70
N PHE A 25 -0.91 7.27 2.57
CA PHE A 25 -2.31 7.38 2.97
C PHE A 25 -3.11 8.14 1.90
N ASP A 26 -4.41 7.91 1.88
CA ASP A 26 -5.38 8.70 1.12
C ASP A 26 -6.51 9.14 2.06
N ALA A 27 -6.94 10.39 1.93
CA ALA A 27 -7.92 11.00 2.82
C ALA A 27 -8.88 11.89 2.02
N PHE A 28 -10.18 11.66 2.18
CA PHE A 28 -11.21 12.49 1.57
C PHE A 28 -12.45 12.57 2.46
N ALA A 29 -13.17 13.70 2.33
CA ALA A 29 -14.42 13.92 3.05
C ALA A 29 -15.56 13.19 2.34
N ILE A 30 -16.41 12.52 3.12
CA ILE A 30 -17.63 11.87 2.66
C ILE A 30 -18.80 12.25 3.55
N SER A 31 -20.02 12.07 3.07
CA SER A 31 -21.21 12.04 3.93
C SER A 31 -21.52 10.59 4.28
N TRP A 32 -21.48 10.25 5.57
CA TRP A 32 -21.85 8.93 6.08
C TRP A 32 -22.99 9.11 7.09
N ASN A 33 -24.14 8.47 6.86
CA ASN A 33 -25.30 8.51 7.76
C ASN A 33 -25.78 9.95 8.08
N GLY A 34 -25.68 10.87 7.11
CA GLY A 34 -26.07 12.27 7.29
C GLY A 34 -25.09 13.10 8.11
N GLN A 35 -23.90 12.59 8.40
CA GLN A 35 -22.81 13.32 9.04
C GLN A 35 -21.62 13.42 8.09
N GLU A 36 -20.91 14.55 8.13
CA GLU A 36 -19.59 14.64 7.49
C GLU A 36 -18.63 13.69 8.22
N ALA A 37 -18.02 12.80 7.44
CA ALA A 37 -17.02 11.86 7.90
C ALA A 37 -15.76 12.00 7.04
N ILE A 38 -14.61 11.66 7.61
CA ILE A 38 -13.35 11.57 6.88
C ILE A 38 -13.09 10.10 6.61
N HIS A 39 -13.06 9.71 5.33
CA HIS A 39 -12.58 8.41 4.93
C HIS A 39 -11.06 8.45 4.85
N LEU A 40 -10.39 7.50 5.50
CA LEU A 40 -8.95 7.41 5.57
C LEU A 40 -8.52 5.99 5.21
N THR A 41 -7.72 5.87 4.15
CA THR A 41 -7.14 4.59 3.73
C THR A 41 -5.64 4.65 3.96
N PHE A 42 -5.13 3.73 4.78
CA PHE A 42 -3.69 3.51 4.93
C PHE A 42 -3.25 2.39 4.01
N GLY A 43 -2.08 2.54 3.38
CA GLY A 43 -1.54 1.47 2.58
C GLY A 43 -0.05 1.61 2.34
N ARG A 44 0.48 0.59 1.67
CA ARG A 44 1.82 0.57 1.13
C ARG A 44 1.78 0.09 -0.31
N THR A 45 2.70 0.60 -1.13
CA THR A 45 2.97 -0.01 -2.43
C THR A 45 3.81 -1.27 -2.21
N SER A 46 3.18 -2.44 -2.32
CA SER A 46 3.85 -3.72 -2.12
C SER A 46 4.02 -4.48 -3.44
N ILE A 47 5.14 -5.18 -3.57
CA ILE A 47 5.48 -5.97 -4.76
C ILE A 47 5.28 -7.45 -4.41
N ASN A 48 4.41 -8.13 -5.15
CA ASN A 48 4.22 -9.57 -5.04
C ASN A 48 5.10 -10.22 -6.08
N VAL A 49 6.08 -11.00 -5.65
CA VAL A 49 6.87 -11.82 -6.57
C VAL A 49 6.10 -13.12 -6.76
N LYS A 50 5.36 -13.28 -7.86
CA LYS A 50 4.55 -14.47 -8.11
C LYS A 50 5.41 -15.69 -8.42
N ASN A 51 6.55 -15.48 -9.08
CA ASN A 51 7.50 -16.54 -9.37
C ASN A 51 8.95 -16.03 -9.44
N SER A 52 9.90 -16.95 -9.27
CA SER A 52 11.33 -16.71 -9.51
C SER A 52 11.84 -17.72 -10.53
N LYS A 53 12.70 -17.26 -11.43
CA LYS A 53 13.35 -18.08 -12.46
C LYS A 53 14.80 -18.32 -12.09
N PHE A 54 15.24 -19.57 -12.17
CA PHE A 54 16.65 -19.94 -12.03
C PHE A 54 17.22 -20.25 -13.40
N VAL A 55 18.17 -19.44 -13.86
CA VAL A 55 18.79 -19.58 -15.17
C VAL A 55 20.18 -20.19 -15.01
N PRO A 56 20.53 -21.25 -15.77
CA PRO A 56 21.88 -21.79 -15.79
C PRO A 56 22.87 -20.76 -16.33
N VAL A 57 23.95 -20.51 -15.59
CA VAL A 57 25.10 -19.68 -15.98
C VAL A 57 26.39 -20.52 -15.89
N PRO A 58 27.49 -20.13 -16.55
CA PRO A 58 28.71 -20.95 -16.61
C PRO A 58 29.24 -21.42 -15.25
N ASP A 59 29.06 -20.62 -14.19
CA ASP A 59 29.55 -20.90 -12.83
C ASP A 59 28.45 -21.29 -11.83
N GLY A 60 27.22 -21.61 -12.29
CA GLY A 60 26.14 -22.05 -11.41
C GLY A 60 24.73 -21.68 -11.87
N MET A 61 23.87 -21.34 -10.90
CA MET A 61 22.49 -20.90 -11.17
C MET A 61 22.34 -19.45 -10.71
N GLU A 62 21.84 -18.59 -11.59
CA GLU A 62 21.47 -17.22 -11.25
C GLU A 62 19.96 -17.11 -11.00
N ARG A 63 19.57 -16.47 -9.90
CA ARG A 63 18.17 -16.19 -9.58
C ARG A 63 17.75 -14.87 -10.23
N GLN A 64 16.75 -14.94 -11.09
CA GLN A 64 16.11 -13.76 -11.68
C GLN A 64 14.67 -13.65 -11.17
N SER A 65 14.23 -12.40 -10.94
CA SER A 65 12.83 -12.11 -10.62
C SER A 65 11.96 -12.47 -11.83
N GLY A 66 10.91 -13.24 -11.60
CA GLY A 66 9.93 -13.55 -12.63
C GLY A 66 8.80 -12.53 -12.64
N GLU A 67 7.56 -12.98 -12.80
CA GLU A 67 6.40 -12.10 -12.79
C GLU A 67 6.23 -11.42 -11.43
N VAL A 68 6.12 -10.10 -11.46
CA VAL A 68 5.84 -9.26 -10.29
C VAL A 68 4.54 -8.52 -10.48
N GLU A 69 3.77 -8.39 -9.41
CA GLU A 69 2.53 -7.61 -9.39
C GLU A 69 2.62 -6.54 -8.32
N ILE A 70 2.25 -5.31 -8.66
CA ILE A 70 2.16 -4.21 -7.72
C ILE A 70 0.72 -4.16 -7.20
N PHE A 71 0.56 -4.16 -5.89
CA PHE A 71 -0.76 -4.13 -5.25
C PHE A 71 -0.71 -3.30 -3.97
N ARG A 72 -1.87 -2.77 -3.59
CA ARG A 72 -2.07 -1.96 -2.37
C ARG A 72 -2.89 -2.80 -1.39
N LEU A 73 -2.35 -3.03 -0.20
CA LEU A 73 -3.03 -3.81 0.84
C LEU A 73 -3.84 -2.93 1.79
N ASP A 74 -4.95 -3.49 2.28
CA ASP A 74 -5.70 -3.00 3.44
C ASP A 74 -4.94 -3.33 4.73
N VAL A 75 -4.70 -2.32 5.56
CA VAL A 75 -3.82 -2.41 6.74
C VAL A 75 -4.61 -2.77 7.99
N GLY A 76 -4.14 -3.79 8.73
CA GLY A 76 -4.52 -4.05 10.12
C GLY A 76 -3.38 -3.63 11.04
N ALA A 77 -3.70 -2.76 12.01
CA ALA A 77 -2.78 -2.05 12.92
C ALA A 77 -1.73 -1.15 12.21
N VAL A 78 -1.84 0.16 12.42
CA VAL A 78 -1.06 1.17 11.69
C VAL A 78 0.17 1.58 12.51
N SER A 79 1.36 1.31 11.97
CA SER A 79 2.62 1.94 12.40
C SER A 79 3.17 2.83 11.30
N MET A 80 3.50 4.10 11.61
CA MET A 80 4.00 5.07 10.63
C MET A 80 5.14 5.94 11.21
N PRO A 81 6.06 6.46 10.37
CA PRO A 81 7.07 7.43 10.79
C PRO A 81 6.47 8.71 11.37
N LEU A 82 7.18 9.36 12.29
CA LEU A 82 6.71 10.60 12.94
C LEU A 82 6.45 11.73 11.94
N ASP A 83 7.28 11.88 10.91
CA ASP A 83 7.08 12.90 9.88
C ASP A 83 5.80 12.66 9.05
N THR A 84 5.47 11.40 8.80
CA THR A 84 4.22 11.00 8.14
C THR A 84 3.02 11.26 9.05
N ALA A 85 3.13 10.93 10.33
CA ALA A 85 2.09 11.22 11.33
C ALA A 85 1.84 12.74 11.46
N LYS A 86 2.90 13.55 11.37
CA LYS A 86 2.81 15.01 11.40
C LYS A 86 2.07 15.56 10.18
N HIS A 87 2.42 15.11 8.97
CA HIS A 87 1.70 15.50 7.75
C HIS A 87 0.23 15.08 7.77
N LEU A 88 -0.07 13.88 8.28
CA LEU A 88 -1.45 13.42 8.45
C LEU A 88 -2.22 14.34 9.40
N SER A 89 -1.62 14.68 10.54
CA SER A 89 -2.23 15.61 11.52
C SER A 89 -2.53 16.97 10.89
N GLU A 90 -1.58 17.57 10.18
CA GLU A 90 -1.77 18.86 9.51
C GLU A 90 -2.88 18.81 8.45
N THR A 91 -2.96 17.71 7.70
CA THR A 91 -3.99 17.49 6.69
C THR A 91 -5.37 17.39 7.32
N LEU A 92 -5.52 16.58 8.37
CA LEU A 92 -6.79 16.42 9.08
C LEU A 92 -7.28 17.73 9.69
N ILE A 93 -6.39 18.52 10.30
CA ILE A 93 -6.72 19.84 10.84
C ILE A 93 -7.27 20.76 9.74
N ARG A 94 -6.64 20.79 8.56
CA ARG A 94 -7.10 21.62 7.43
C ARG A 94 -8.46 21.18 6.92
N MET A 95 -8.70 19.87 6.81
CA MET A 95 -9.98 19.34 6.36
C MET A 95 -11.11 19.68 7.33
N ILE A 96 -10.87 19.54 8.64
CA ILE A 96 -11.83 19.93 9.68
C ILE A 96 -12.14 21.42 9.60
N ALA A 97 -11.11 22.27 9.50
CA ALA A 97 -11.29 23.71 9.39
C ALA A 97 -12.11 24.11 8.15
N GLN A 98 -11.90 23.43 7.01
CA GLN A 98 -12.71 23.66 5.80
C GLN A 98 -14.16 23.22 5.97
N ALA A 99 -14.40 22.07 6.60
CA ALA A 99 -15.74 21.58 6.89
C ALA A 99 -16.51 22.55 7.81
N GLU A 100 -15.86 23.01 8.88
CA GLU A 100 -16.43 24.00 9.79
C GLU A 100 -16.74 25.33 9.09
N ALA A 101 -15.84 25.79 8.21
CA ALA A 101 -16.06 27.01 7.43
C ALA A 101 -17.28 26.90 6.50
N ARG A 102 -17.47 25.76 5.81
CA ARG A 102 -18.66 25.51 4.98
C ARG A 102 -19.94 25.52 5.82
N ARG A 103 -19.90 24.90 7.01
CA ARG A 103 -21.04 24.91 7.94
C ARG A 103 -21.42 26.32 8.38
N VAL A 104 -20.44 27.19 8.64
CA VAL A 104 -20.67 28.60 9.00
C VAL A 104 -21.20 29.41 7.82
N ALA A 105 -20.78 29.09 6.59
CA ALA A 105 -21.26 29.73 5.37
C ALA A 105 -22.69 29.32 4.96
N GLY A 106 -23.29 28.32 5.61
CA GLY A 106 -24.67 27.87 5.32
C GLY A 106 -24.79 27.01 4.06
N GLU A 107 -23.67 26.51 3.54
CA GLU A 107 -23.62 25.60 2.39
C GLU A 107 -23.80 24.17 2.90
N GLN A 108 -25.03 23.64 2.84
CA GLN A 108 -25.35 22.21 3.03
C GLN A 108 -25.76 21.58 1.70
#